data_AF-A0A4Q3UXV8-F1
#
_entry.id   AF-A0A4Q3UXV8-F1
#
_cell.length_a   1.000
_cell.length_b   1.000
_cell.length_c   1.000
_cell.angle_alpha   90.00
_cell.angle_beta   90.00
_cell.angle_gamma   90.00
#
_symmetry.space_group_name_H-M   'P 1'
#
loop_
_entity.id
_entity.type
_entity.pdbx_description
1 polymer ?
#
loop_
_entity_poly.entity_id
_entity_poly.type
_entity_poly.pdbx_seq_one_letter_code
_entity_poly.pdbx_strand_id
1 'polypeptide(L)'
;AVLQNGDRRAVLLLQNKASILREKDIIQPEDANTPVRRIYFPIMMMYLDPSEAGKFYDEFVLRLNEFMNAIRSTDVLKDCVSLSREVMAADYYKALTRCRKLLTYEQGLLGNVHPGLSEHGEED
;
A
#
# COMPACT_ATOMS: atom_id res chain seq x y z
N ALA A 1 -16.53 2.60 -13.47
CA ALA A 1 -16.35 2.96 -14.89
C ALA A 1 -14.88 3.25 -15.14
N VAL A 2 -14.34 2.90 -16.31
CA VAL A 2 -12.95 3.20 -16.70
C VAL A 2 -12.96 4.44 -17.60
N LEU A 3 -12.00 5.35 -17.40
CA LEU A 3 -11.86 6.58 -18.19
C LEU A 3 -10.46 6.60 -18.81
N GLN A 4 -10.39 6.72 -20.13
CA GLN A 4 -9.14 6.83 -20.88
C GLN A 4 -9.14 8.14 -21.67
N ASN A 5 -8.00 8.83 -21.69
CA ASN A 5 -7.86 10.02 -22.52
C ASN A 5 -7.70 9.60 -23.98
N GLY A 6 -8.45 10.25 -24.88
CA GLY A 6 -8.31 10.04 -26.32
C GLY A 6 -7.13 10.83 -26.91
N ASP A 7 -7.03 10.87 -28.24
CA ASP A 7 -5.90 11.49 -28.95
C ASP A 7 -5.86 13.03 -28.87
N ARG A 8 -6.83 13.67 -28.22
CA ARG A 8 -6.93 15.12 -28.04
C ARG A 8 -6.99 15.49 -26.56
N ARG A 9 -6.56 16.71 -26.22
CA ARG A 9 -6.65 17.24 -24.85
C ARG A 9 -8.10 17.25 -24.37
N ALA A 10 -8.37 16.55 -23.27
CA ALA A 10 -9.65 16.57 -22.56
C ALA A 10 -9.52 17.28 -21.20
N VAL A 11 -10.62 17.87 -20.74
CA VAL A 11 -10.76 18.40 -19.37
C VAL A 11 -11.93 17.70 -18.73
N LEU A 12 -11.69 17.03 -17.60
CA LEU A 12 -12.74 16.37 -16.82
C LEU A 12 -13.01 17.22 -15.57
N LEU A 13 -14.28 17.61 -15.40
CA LEU A 13 -14.74 18.32 -14.20
C LEU A 13 -15.59 17.36 -13.37
N LEU A 14 -15.12 17.03 -12.17
CA LEU A 14 -15.89 16.30 -11.18
C LEU A 14 -16.58 17.33 -10.27
N GLN A 15 -17.92 17.37 -10.31
CA GLN A 15 -18.71 18.34 -9.54
C GLN A 15 -19.17 17.80 -8.17
N ASN A 16 -19.16 16.49 -7.99
CA ASN A 16 -19.51 15.83 -6.74
C ASN A 16 -18.27 15.36 -5.98
N LYS A 17 -18.42 15.10 -4.68
CA LYS A 17 -17.39 14.37 -3.93
C LYS A 17 -17.39 12.92 -4.43
N ALA A 18 -16.25 12.46 -4.93
CA ALA A 18 -15.99 11.07 -5.27
C ALA A 18 -14.53 10.72 -4.97
N SER A 19 -14.30 9.46 -4.65
CA SER A 19 -12.96 8.90 -4.55
C SER A 19 -12.38 8.69 -5.96
N ILE A 20 -11.19 9.23 -6.24
CA ILE A 20 -10.50 9.05 -7.52
C ILE A 20 -9.13 8.41 -7.26
N LEU A 21 -8.90 7.28 -7.91
CA LEU A 21 -7.57 6.68 -8.07
C LEU A 21 -7.27 6.55 -9.56
N ARG A 22 -5.98 6.60 -9.89
CA ARG A 22 -5.50 6.29 -11.24
C ARG A 22 -5.25 4.79 -11.33
N GLU A 23 -5.27 4.24 -12.53
CA GLU A 23 -4.99 2.83 -12.80
C GLU A 23 -3.71 2.35 -12.10
N LYS A 24 -2.60 3.07 -12.26
CA LYS A 24 -1.31 2.74 -11.62
C LYS A 24 -1.31 2.79 -10.08
N ASP A 25 -2.31 3.42 -9.50
CA ASP A 25 -2.48 3.55 -8.05
C ASP A 25 -3.42 2.47 -7.50
N ILE A 26 -3.98 1.61 -8.36
CA ILE A 26 -4.85 0.48 -8.02
C ILE A 26 -4.03 -0.81 -8.10
N ILE A 27 -4.22 -1.71 -7.13
CA ILE A 27 -3.64 -3.06 -7.14
C ILE A 27 -4.75 -4.10 -6.97
N GLN A 28 -4.62 -5.28 -7.58
CA GLN A 28 -5.58 -6.36 -7.38
C GLN A 28 -5.28 -7.12 -6.08
N PRO A 29 -6.25 -7.89 -5.54
CA PRO A 29 -6.01 -8.73 -4.36
C PRO A 29 -4.81 -9.67 -4.54
N GLU A 30 -4.62 -10.26 -5.73
CA GLU A 30 -3.47 -11.11 -6.04
C GLU A 30 -2.12 -10.37 -6.03
N ASP A 31 -2.13 -9.04 -6.25
CA ASP A 31 -0.92 -8.22 -6.21
C ASP A 31 -0.50 -7.86 -4.78
N ALA A 32 -1.33 -8.13 -3.77
CA ALA A 32 -1.02 -7.89 -2.35
C ALA A 32 -0.05 -8.95 -1.78
N ASN A 33 1.07 -9.17 -2.47
CA ASN A 33 2.00 -10.27 -2.22
C ASN A 33 3.25 -9.87 -1.42
N THR A 34 3.48 -8.58 -1.16
CA THR A 34 4.55 -8.09 -0.28
C THR A 34 3.98 -7.49 1.02
N PRO A 35 4.74 -7.49 2.14
CA PRO A 35 4.30 -6.90 3.41
C PRO A 35 3.67 -5.51 3.29
N VAL A 36 4.30 -4.58 2.58
CA VAL A 36 3.76 -3.22 2.42
C VAL A 36 2.57 -3.19 1.46
N ARG A 37 2.54 -4.03 0.42
CA ARG A 37 1.34 -4.13 -0.46
C ARG A 37 0.13 -4.66 0.29
N ARG A 38 0.33 -5.59 1.25
CA ARG A 38 -0.72 -6.07 2.16
C ARG A 38 -1.24 -4.99 3.11
N ILE A 39 -0.45 -3.95 3.38
CA ILE A 39 -0.90 -2.75 4.11
C ILE A 39 -1.63 -1.78 3.16
N TYR A 40 -1.10 -1.59 1.95
CA TYR A 40 -1.66 -0.67 0.96
C TYR A 40 -3.08 -1.06 0.54
N PHE A 41 -3.30 -2.35 0.27
CA PHE A 41 -4.57 -2.88 -0.22
C PHE A 41 -5.78 -2.52 0.66
N PRO A 42 -5.80 -2.82 1.98
CA PRO A 42 -6.93 -2.45 2.83
C PRO A 42 -7.14 -0.93 2.93
N ILE A 43 -6.09 -0.10 2.90
CA ILE A 43 -6.26 1.36 2.86
C ILE A 43 -6.94 1.80 1.57
N MET A 44 -6.58 1.17 0.44
CA MET A 44 -7.20 1.43 -0.85
C MET A 44 -8.67 1.04 -0.85
N MET A 45 -9.01 -0.09 -0.24
CA MET A 45 -10.40 -0.54 -0.09
C MET A 45 -11.20 0.39 0.81
N MET A 46 -10.65 0.85 1.95
CA MET A 46 -11.31 1.87 2.78
C MET A 46 -11.56 3.19 2.03
N TYR A 47 -10.66 3.57 1.11
CA TYR A 47 -10.82 4.77 0.28
C TYR A 47 -11.90 4.61 -0.82
N LEU A 48 -11.95 3.43 -1.44
CA LEU A 48 -12.86 3.12 -2.55
C LEU A 48 -14.27 2.75 -2.09
N ASP A 49 -14.37 2.05 -0.96
CA ASP A 49 -15.62 1.62 -0.35
C ASP A 49 -15.65 1.93 1.15
N PRO A 50 -16.04 3.17 1.52
CA PRO A 50 -16.16 3.58 2.91
C PRO A 50 -17.21 2.78 3.70
N SER A 51 -18.15 2.11 3.04
CA SER A 51 -19.22 1.35 3.71
C SER A 51 -18.69 0.08 4.38
N GLU A 52 -17.65 -0.53 3.80
CA GLU A 52 -16.97 -1.71 4.31
C GLU A 52 -15.67 -1.36 5.07
N ALA A 53 -15.45 -0.08 5.40
CA ALA A 53 -14.17 0.37 5.94
C ALA A 53 -13.75 -0.34 7.24
N GLY A 54 -14.72 -0.72 8.09
CA GLY A 54 -14.43 -1.44 9.34
C GLY A 54 -13.74 -2.80 9.11
N LYS A 55 -14.19 -3.56 8.11
CA LYS A 55 -13.60 -4.85 7.75
C LYS A 55 -12.15 -4.71 7.29
N PHE A 56 -11.89 -3.71 6.45
CA PHE A 56 -10.54 -3.46 5.94
C PHE A 56 -9.64 -2.79 6.98
N TYR A 57 -10.21 -2.08 7.96
CA TYR A 57 -9.46 -1.51 9.07
C TYR A 57 -8.79 -2.60 9.92
N ASP A 58 -9.52 -3.66 10.26
CA ASP A 58 -8.96 -4.78 11.04
C ASP A 58 -7.81 -5.47 10.29
N GLU A 59 -7.97 -5.70 8.98
CA GLU A 59 -6.92 -6.23 8.13
C GLU A 59 -5.70 -5.29 8.09
N PHE A 60 -5.92 -3.98 7.92
CA PHE A 60 -4.86 -2.99 7.95
C PHE A 60 -4.08 -3.03 9.27
N VAL A 61 -4.76 -3.08 10.41
CA VAL A 61 -4.13 -3.12 11.73
C VAL A 61 -3.28 -4.38 11.89
N LEU A 62 -3.79 -5.53 11.47
CA LEU A 62 -3.04 -6.79 11.49
C LEU A 62 -1.76 -6.68 10.66
N ARG A 63 -1.86 -6.27 9.39
CA ARG A 63 -0.72 -6.19 8.47
C ARG A 63 0.30 -5.14 8.89
N LEU A 64 -0.14 -4.00 9.41
CA LEU A 64 0.76 -2.96 9.90
C LEU A 64 1.56 -3.46 11.11
N ASN A 65 0.91 -4.16 12.04
CA ASN A 65 1.60 -4.74 13.20
C ASN A 65 2.60 -5.83 12.80
N GLU A 66 2.23 -6.73 11.88
CA GLU A 66 3.16 -7.73 11.32
C GLU A 66 4.42 -7.05 10.75
N PHE A 67 4.23 -6.00 9.95
CA PHE A 67 5.35 -5.24 9.36
C PHE A 67 6.19 -4.51 10.41
N MET A 68 5.56 -3.82 11.37
CA MET A 68 6.29 -3.11 12.44
C MET A 68 7.14 -4.04 13.30
N ASN A 69 6.68 -5.28 13.53
CA ASN A 69 7.47 -6.28 14.27
C ASN A 69 8.68 -6.82 13.47
N ALA A 70 8.64 -6.76 12.14
CA ALA A 70 9.72 -7.23 11.28
C ALA A 70 10.79 -6.15 10.99
N ILE A 71 10.48 -4.87 11.20
CA ILE A 71 11.34 -3.75 10.82
C ILE A 71 12.14 -3.21 12.01
N ARG A 72 13.44 -2.96 11.78
CA ARG A 72 14.35 -2.35 12.78
C ARG A 72 14.64 -0.86 12.53
N SER A 73 14.27 -0.33 11.36
CA SER A 73 14.54 1.06 11.01
C SER A 73 13.59 2.01 11.75
N THR A 74 14.14 2.84 12.63
CA THR A 74 13.38 3.82 13.42
C THR A 74 12.58 4.79 12.55
N ASP A 75 13.12 5.20 11.40
CA ASP A 75 12.42 6.14 10.52
C ASP A 75 11.23 5.49 9.82
N VAL A 76 11.35 4.22 9.44
CA VAL A 76 10.22 3.44 8.88
C VAL A 76 9.15 3.21 9.94
N LEU A 77 9.54 2.96 11.19
CA LEU A 77 8.59 2.83 12.30
C LEU A 77 7.82 4.15 12.55
N LYS A 78 8.48 5.31 12.45
CA LYS A 78 7.79 6.62 12.52
C LYS A 78 6.79 6.80 11.38
N ASP A 79 7.13 6.35 10.18
CA ASP A 79 6.20 6.36 9.05
C ASP A 79 5.00 5.44 9.28
N CYS A 80 5.20 4.26 9.87
CA CYS A 80 4.11 3.35 10.23
C CYS A 80 3.15 3.98 11.26
N VAL A 81 3.69 4.64 12.29
CA VAL A 81 2.87 5.37 13.28
C VAL A 81 2.10 6.51 12.63
N SER A 82 2.74 7.25 11.72
CA SER A 82 2.09 8.34 10.98
C SER A 82 0.98 7.82 10.06
N LEU A 83 1.22 6.67 9.41
CA LEU A 83 0.25 5.98 8.56
C LEU A 83 -0.98 5.55 9.37
N SER A 84 -0.77 4.94 10.54
CA SER A 84 -1.84 4.56 11.47
C SER A 84 -2.71 5.75 11.85
N ARG A 85 -2.10 6.90 12.19
CA ARG A 85 -2.83 8.14 12.51
C ARG A 85 -3.68 8.65 11.35
N GLU A 86 -3.13 8.64 10.14
CA GLU A 86 -3.85 9.08 8.93
C GLU A 86 -5.05 8.17 8.63
N VAL A 87 -4.90 6.85 8.81
CA VAL A 87 -6.02 5.90 8.65
C VAL A 87 -7.09 6.11 9.74
N MET A 88 -6.70 6.30 11.01
CA MET A 88 -7.64 6.57 12.11
C MET A 88 -8.43 7.87 11.90
N ALA A 89 -7.82 8.87 11.25
CA ALA A 89 -8.48 10.12 10.90
C ALA A 89 -9.36 10.03 9.63
N ALA A 90 -9.46 8.85 9.01
CA ALA A 90 -10.07 8.64 7.70
C ALA A 90 -9.44 9.47 6.56
N ASP A 91 -8.20 9.93 6.73
CA ASP A 91 -7.41 10.63 5.71
C ASP A 91 -6.77 9.62 4.72
N TYR A 92 -7.59 8.72 4.14
CA TYR A 92 -7.09 7.56 3.40
C TYR A 92 -6.22 7.92 2.19
N TYR A 93 -6.52 9.00 1.47
CA TYR A 93 -5.69 9.43 0.34
C TYR A 93 -4.26 9.83 0.78
N LYS A 94 -4.15 10.47 1.95
CA LYS A 94 -2.86 10.83 2.55
C LYS A 94 -2.13 9.57 3.02
N ALA A 95 -2.84 8.65 3.65
CA ALA A 95 -2.32 7.36 4.05
C ALA A 95 -1.79 6.55 2.84
N LEU A 96 -2.54 6.48 1.73
CA LEU A 96 -2.09 5.85 0.48
C LEU A 96 -0.80 6.48 -0.04
N THR A 97 -0.72 7.81 -0.02
CA THR A 97 0.48 8.54 -0.46
C THR A 97 1.69 8.24 0.42
N ARG A 98 1.51 8.11 1.73
CA ARG A 98 2.59 7.69 2.64
C ARG A 98 2.97 6.23 2.44
N CYS A 99 2.00 5.34 2.32
CA CYS A 99 2.23 3.92 2.10
C CYS A 99 3.01 3.67 0.80
N ARG A 100 2.84 4.49 -0.25
CA ARG A 100 3.69 4.46 -1.46
C ARG A 100 5.17 4.71 -1.17
N LYS A 101 5.52 5.55 -0.20
CA LYS A 101 6.92 5.73 0.21
C LYS A 101 7.47 4.47 0.87
N LEU A 102 6.65 3.80 1.68
CA LEU A 102 6.99 2.50 2.26
C LEU A 102 7.17 1.42 1.19
N LEU A 103 6.38 1.46 0.11
CA LEU A 103 6.53 0.54 -1.03
C LEU A 103 7.89 0.73 -1.71
N THR A 104 8.33 1.98 -1.91
CA THR A 104 9.67 2.25 -2.45
C THR A 104 10.78 1.74 -1.53
N TYR A 105 10.61 1.90 -0.22
CA TYR A 105 11.55 1.36 0.76
C TYR A 105 11.63 -0.18 0.70
N GLU A 106 10.48 -0.85 0.67
CA GLU A 106 10.39 -2.31 0.57
C GLU A 106 11.01 -2.82 -0.74
N GLN A 107 10.75 -2.17 -1.86
CA GLN A 107 11.38 -2.50 -3.15
C GLN A 107 12.90 -2.37 -3.10
N GLY A 108 13.43 -1.34 -2.43
CA GLY A 108 14.86 -1.18 -2.22
C GLY A 108 15.46 -2.31 -1.37
N LEU A 109 14.74 -2.80 -0.36
CA LEU A 109 15.17 -3.96 0.42
C LEU A 109 15.14 -5.24 -0.41
N LEU A 110 14.03 -5.55 -1.08
CA LEU A 110 13.88 -6.76 -1.89
C LEU A 110 14.83 -6.79 -3.09
N GLY A 111 15.12 -5.63 -3.70
CA GLY A 111 16.12 -5.51 -4.76
C GLY A 111 17.57 -5.71 -4.27
N ASN A 112 17.83 -5.50 -2.97
CA ASN A 112 19.13 -5.73 -2.35
C ASN A 112 19.29 -7.14 -1.77
N VAL A 113 18.22 -7.95 -1.72
CA VAL A 113 18.34 -9.38 -1.40
C VAL A 113 18.86 -10.09 -2.65
N HIS A 114 20.19 -10.20 -2.75
CA HIS A 114 20.83 -11.07 -3.73
C HIS A 114 20.27 -12.49 -3.56
N PRO A 115 19.90 -13.23 -4.63
CA PRO A 115 19.35 -14.59 -4.55
C PRO A 115 20.39 -15.66 -4.14
N GLY A 116 21.41 -15.29 -3.37
CA GLY A 116 22.51 -16.15 -2.93
C GLY A 116 22.22 -16.80 -1.59
N LEU A 117 21.25 -17.71 -1.55
CA LEU A 117 21.31 -18.83 -0.62
C LEU A 117 21.45 -20.09 -1.47
N SER A 118 22.66 -20.34 -1.97
CA SER A 118 23.01 -21.68 -2.44
C SER A 118 22.98 -22.60 -1.23
N GLU A 119 22.04 -23.54 -1.28
CA GLU A 119 22.05 -24.76 -0.49
C GLU A 119 23.41 -25.44 -0.68
N HIS A 120 24.29 -25.35 0.32
CA HIS A 120 25.45 -26.22 0.41
C HIS A 120 25.02 -27.44 1.24
N GLY A 121 24.33 -28.37 0.56
CA GLY A 121 24.39 -29.76 0.93
C GLY A 121 25.52 -30.38 0.13
N GLU A 122 26.68 -30.56 0.77
CA GLU A 122 27.68 -31.52 0.29
C GLU A 122 27.70 -32.68 1.30
N GLU A 123 27.34 -33.84 0.78
CA GLU A 123 27.46 -35.16 1.37
C GLU A 123 28.95 -35.54 1.49
N ASP A 124 29.35 -36.08 2.64
CA ASP A 124 30.33 -37.17 2.77
C ASP A 124 30.08 -37.93 4.08
#